data_AF-A0A7C1RWC4-F1
#
_entry.id   AF-A0A7C1RWC4-F1
#
_cell.length_a   1.000
_cell.length_b   1.000
_cell.length_c   1.000
_cell.angle_alpha   90.00
_cell.angle_beta   90.00
_cell.angle_gamma   90.00
#
_symmetry.space_group_name_H-M   'P 1'
#
loop_
_entity.id
_entity.type
_entity.pdbx_description
1 polymer ?
#
loop_
_entity_poly.entity_id
_entity_poly.type
_entity_poly.pdbx_seq_one_letter_code
_entity_poly.pdbx_strand_id
1 'polypeptide(L)' 'MAALSEQDEIFKIKISQRMKELREGTGLTQSQFSARHLIDRQTLNRWENGRGVTIYTINRFSIMVSITLTEFFDHSIFK' A
#
# COMPACT_ATOMS: atom_id res chain seq x y z
N MET A 1 20.43 9.14 6.92
CA MET A 1 19.04 8.76 7.29
C MET A 1 19.14 8.00 8.60
N ALA A 2 18.33 8.32 9.60
CA ALA A 2 18.28 7.52 10.82
C ALA A 2 17.88 6.08 10.46
N ALA A 3 18.53 5.09 11.07
CA ALA A 3 18.14 3.70 10.89
C ALA A 3 16.70 3.54 11.42
N LEU A 4 15.86 2.87 10.64
CA LEU A 4 14.51 2.51 11.09
C LEU A 4 14.65 1.59 12.29
N SER A 5 13.80 1.78 13.30
CA SER A 5 13.69 0.79 14.37
C SER A 5 13.12 -0.50 13.79
N GLU A 6 13.34 -1.62 14.49
CA GLU A 6 12.72 -2.89 14.14
C GLU A 6 11.19 -2.77 14.04
N GLN A 7 10.59 -1.97 14.93
CA GLN A 7 9.15 -1.71 14.92
C GLN A 7 8.71 -0.96 13.66
N ASP A 8 9.49 0.04 13.21
CA ASP A 8 9.18 0.77 11.99
C ASP A 8 9.30 -0.11 10.74
N GLU A 9 10.27 -1.02 10.70
CA GLU A 9 10.42 -1.99 9.61
C GLU A 9 9.24 -2.97 9.57
N ILE A 10 8.81 -3.50 10.73
CA ILE A 10 7.62 -4.35 10.82
C ILE A 10 6.40 -3.59 10.34
N PHE A 11 6.19 -2.36 10.79
CA PHE A 11 5.04 -1.54 10.39
C PHE A 11 5.03 -1.26 8.88
N LYS A 12 6.20 -0.97 8.29
CA LYS A 12 6.37 -0.80 6.84
C LYS A 12 5.98 -2.04 6.06
N ILE A 13 6.39 -3.23 6.52
CA ILE A 13 6.03 -4.51 5.90
C ILE A 13 4.51 -4.70 5.93
N LYS A 14 3.87 -4.48 7.09
CA LYS A 14 2.41 -4.59 7.25
C LYS A 14 1.65 -3.70 6.28
N ILE A 15 2.07 -2.43 6.11
CA ILE A 15 1.46 -1.51 5.14
C ILE A 15 1.60 -2.06 3.71
N SER A 16 2.79 -2.52 3.33
CA SER A 16 3.04 -3.02 1.97
C SER A 16 2.21 -4.28 1.65
N GLN A 17 2.06 -5.19 2.62
CA GLN A 17 1.17 -6.35 2.51
C GLN A 17 -0.28 -5.92 2.35
N ARG A 18 -0.75 -4.97 3.18
CA ARG A 18 -2.13 -4.47 3.09
C ARG A 18 -2.44 -3.86 1.72
N MET A 19 -1.53 -3.07 1.15
CA MET A 19 -1.68 -2.52 -0.21
C MET A 19 -1.78 -3.63 -1.25
N LYS A 20 -0.92 -4.64 -1.16
CA LYS A 20 -0.93 -5.77 -2.09
C LYS A 20 -2.23 -6.58 -2.01
N GLU A 21 -2.69 -6.90 -0.80
CA GLU A 21 -3.95 -7.62 -0.56
C GLU A 21 -5.15 -6.87 -1.15
N LEU A 22 -5.23 -5.56 -0.90
CA LEU A 22 -6.32 -4.72 -1.43
C LEU A 22 -6.29 -4.67 -2.96
N ARG A 23 -5.11 -4.57 -3.59
CA ARG A 23 -5.00 -4.69 -5.06
C ARG A 23 -5.49 -6.07 -5.51
N GLU A 24 -5.03 -7.15 -4.89
CA GLU A 24 -5.40 -8.51 -5.28
C GLU A 24 -6.90 -8.76 -5.15
N GLY A 25 -7.55 -8.16 -4.14
CA GLY A 25 -9.00 -8.15 -3.98
C GLY A 25 -9.76 -7.50 -5.14
N THR A 26 -9.13 -6.64 -5.95
CA THR A 26 -9.73 -6.09 -7.18
C THR A 26 -9.68 -7.05 -8.38
N GLY A 27 -8.96 -8.16 -8.27
CA GLY A 27 -8.70 -9.10 -9.37
C GLY A 27 -7.70 -8.60 -10.42
N LEU A 28 -7.06 -7.44 -10.19
CA LEU A 28 -6.12 -6.84 -11.14
C LEU A 28 -4.67 -7.22 -10.84
N THR A 29 -3.90 -7.48 -11.90
CA THR A 29 -2.42 -7.50 -11.83
C THR A 29 -1.88 -6.10 -11.56
N GLN A 30 -0.61 -5.98 -11.14
CA GLN A 30 0.04 -4.67 -10.96
C GLN A 30 -0.03 -3.80 -12.21
N SER A 31 0.20 -4.37 -13.40
CA SER A 31 0.15 -3.64 -14.68
C SER A 31 -1.26 -3.12 -14.99
N GLN A 32 -2.29 -3.94 -14.73
CA GLN A 32 -3.68 -3.54 -14.96
C GLN A 32 -4.14 -2.48 -13.94
N PHE A 33 -3.78 -2.66 -12.67
CA PHE A 33 -4.09 -1.69 -11.61
C PHE A 33 -3.41 -0.34 -11.90
N SER A 34 -2.11 -0.37 -12.24
CA SER A 34 -1.37 0.85 -12.53
C SER A 34 -1.93 1.59 -13.74
N ALA A 35 -2.27 0.86 -14.81
CA ALA A 35 -2.91 1.43 -16.00
C ALA A 35 -4.30 2.03 -15.67
N ARG A 36 -5.12 1.33 -14.89
CA ARG A 36 -6.45 1.79 -14.48
C ARG A 36 -6.40 3.10 -13.69
N HIS A 37 -5.42 3.26 -12.82
CA HIS A 37 -5.30 4.42 -11.94
C HIS A 37 -4.28 5.47 -12.43
N LEU A 38 -3.80 5.34 -13.68
CA LEU A 38 -2.85 6.26 -14.31
C LEU A 38 -1.58 6.50 -13.46
N ILE A 39 -1.09 5.44 -12.81
CA ILE A 39 0.19 5.44 -12.09
C ILE A 39 1.20 4.56 -12.80
N ASP A 40 2.48 4.84 -12.58
CA ASP A 40 3.54 3.99 -13.09
C ASP A 40 3.58 2.63 -12.38
N ARG A 41 3.81 1.54 -13.13
CA ARG A 41 3.86 0.18 -12.58
C ARG A 41 5.00 0.02 -11.56
N GLN A 42 6.14 0.66 -11.78
CA GLN A 42 7.25 0.62 -10.83
C GLN A 42 6.91 1.35 -9.54
N THR A 43 6.12 2.43 -9.63
CA THR A 43 5.60 3.13 -8.45
C THR A 43 4.76 2.19 -7.58
N LEU A 44 3.80 1.48 -8.17
CA LEU A 44 3.00 0.48 -7.45
C LEU A 44 3.87 -0.66 -6.88
N ASN A 45 4.83 -1.16 -7.68
CA ASN A 45 5.75 -2.19 -7.22
C ASN A 45 6.57 -1.72 -6.00
N ARG A 46 7.05 -0.48 -5.99
CA ARG A 46 7.76 0.09 -4.84
C ARG A 46 6.87 0.13 -3.60
N TRP A 47 5.62 0.54 -3.74
CA TRP A 47 4.67 0.59 -2.62
C TRP A 47 4.42 -0.79 -2.01
N GLU A 48 4.16 -1.80 -2.84
CA GLU A 48 3.97 -3.20 -2.40
C GLU A 48 5.25 -3.86 -1.87
N ASN A 49 6.40 -3.20 -2.00
CA ASN A 49 7.68 -3.61 -1.39
C ASN A 49 8.15 -2.64 -0.28
N GLY A 50 7.23 -1.85 0.28
CA GLY A 50 7.50 -0.98 1.43
C GLY A 50 8.40 0.22 1.13
N ARG A 51 8.49 0.67 -0.14
CA ARG A 51 9.32 1.81 -0.55
C ARG A 51 8.48 2.98 -1.03
N GLY A 52 8.84 4.19 -0.61
CA GLY A 52 8.18 5.42 -1.07
C GLY A 52 6.73 5.58 -0.62
N VAL A 53 6.35 4.87 0.45
CA VAL A 53 5.02 4.96 1.06
C VAL A 53 5.06 6.00 2.18
N THR A 54 4.17 6.97 2.09
CA THR A 54 3.87 7.97 3.13
C THR A 54 2.40 7.90 3.46
N ILE A 55 1.94 8.59 4.49
CA ILE A 55 0.51 8.67 4.81
C ILE A 55 -0.34 9.19 3.64
N TYR A 56 0.19 10.12 2.84
CA TYR A 56 -0.46 10.63 1.63
C TYR A 56 -0.55 9.56 0.53
N THR A 57 0.47 8.70 0.42
CA THR A 57 0.42 7.55 -0.49
C THR A 57 -0.66 6.56 -0.06
N ILE A 58 -0.76 6.24 1.24
CA ILE A 58 -1.78 5.33 1.78
C ILE A 58 -3.18 5.91 1.54
N ASN A 59 -3.39 7.19 1.81
CA ASN A 59 -4.68 7.84 1.57
C ASN A 59 -5.07 7.82 0.09
N ARG A 60 -4.14 8.15 -0.82
CA ARG A 60 -4.38 8.06 -2.27
C ARG A 60 -4.71 6.64 -2.70
N PHE A 61 -3.97 5.65 -2.20
CA PHE A 61 -4.21 4.24 -2.51
C PHE A 61 -5.59 3.78 -2.02
N SER A 62 -5.99 4.22 -0.81
CA SER A 62 -7.31 3.92 -0.23
C SER A 62 -8.43 4.42 -1.16
N ILE A 63 -8.30 5.64 -1.68
CA ILE A 63 -9.24 6.20 -2.67
C ILE A 63 -9.26 5.36 -3.97
N MET A 64 -8.10 4.90 -4.46
CA MET A 64 -8.03 4.06 -5.67
C MET A 64 -8.82 2.76 -5.52
N VAL A 65 -8.81 2.15 -4.33
CA VAL A 65 -9.57 0.93 -4.02
C VAL A 65 -10.95 1.21 -3.39
N SER A 66 -11.39 2.47 -3.38
CA SER A 66 -12.70 2.91 -2.87
C SER A 66 -12.97 2.60 -1.39
N ILE A 67 -11.94 2.76 -0.54
CA ILE A 67 -12.06 2.69 0.93
C ILE A 67 -11.52 3.97 1.58
N THR A 68 -11.90 4.18 2.83
CA THR A 68 -11.36 5.24 3.68
C THR A 68 -10.00 4.85 4.27
N LEU A 69 -9.24 5.86 4.71
CA LEU A 69 -7.98 5.62 5.43
C LEU A 69 -8.19 4.83 6.73
N THR A 70 -9.34 5.00 7.39
CA THR A 70 -9.69 4.23 8.60
C THR A 70 -9.88 2.75 8.27
N GLU A 71 -10.63 2.42 7.21
CA GLU A 71 -10.83 1.03 6.76
C GLU A 71 -9.54 0.37 6.25
N PHE A 72 -8.57 1.16 5.77
CA PHE A 72 -7.25 0.63 5.44
C PHE A 72 -6.56 0.03 6.68
N PHE A 73 -6.61 0.74 7.81
CA PHE A 73 -5.96 0.34 9.07
C PHE A 73 -6.82 -0.54 9.98
N ASP A 74 -8.15 -0.61 9.78
CA ASP A 74 -9.01 -1.60 10.45
C ASP A 74 -8.83 -2.98 9.81
N HIS A 75 -7.67 -3.58 10.06
CA HIS A 75 -7.30 -4.90 9.58
C HIS A 75 -6.53 -5.66 10.65
N SER A 76 -6.70 -6.97 10.70
CA SER A 76 -6.05 -7.84 11.71
C SER A 76 -4.53 -7.72 11.72
N ILE A 77 -3.92 -7.39 10.58
CA ILE A 77 -2.47 -7.19 10.46
C ILE A 77 -1.94 -6.03 11.34
N PHE A 78 -2.78 -5.06 11.71
CA PHE A 78 -2.42 -3.90 12.53
C PHE A 78 -2.82 -4.02 14.01
N LYS A 79 -3.46 -5.13 14.40
CA LYS A 79 -3.79 -5.45 15.80
C LYS A 79 -2.64 -6.19 16.46
#